data_AF-A0A956HY72-F1
#
_entry.id   AF-A0A956HY72-F1
#
_cell.length_a   1.000
_cell.length_b   1.000
_cell.length_c   1.000
_cell.angle_alpha   90.00
_cell.angle_beta   90.00
_cell.angle_gamma   90.00
#
_symmetry.space_group_name_H-M   'P 1'
#
loop_
_entity.id
_entity.type
_entity.pdbx_description
1 polymer ?
#
loop_
_entity_poly.entity_id
_entity_poly.type
_entity_poly.pdbx_seq_one_letter_code
_entity_poly.pdbx_strand_id
1 'polypeptide(L)'
;MTNSESAALAGAQKKTITYNDSIVRWFAFATMGWAIVGMLVGVVVALQLAFWQANVHPWLNFGRLRPLHTNAVIFAFVGNMMFAGVYYSTQRLLKARLASDVLSKIHFWG
;
A
#
# COMPACT_ATOMS: atom_id res chain seq x y z
N MET A 1 36.28 38.05 11.97
CA MET A 1 35.46 36.84 12.13
C MET A 1 35.22 36.68 13.62
N THR A 2 34.09 37.19 14.12
CA THR A 2 33.84 37.37 15.56
C THR A 2 33.18 36.13 16.15
N ASN A 3 33.60 35.74 17.37
CA ASN A 3 33.16 34.55 18.11
C ASN A 3 31.62 34.44 18.32
N SER A 4 30.85 35.48 18.00
CA SER A 4 29.38 35.51 18.03
C SER A 4 28.72 34.65 16.94
N GLU A 5 29.28 34.58 15.73
CA GLU A 5 28.74 33.73 14.65
C GLU A 5 28.98 32.23 14.94
N SER A 6 30.13 31.91 15.54
CA SER A 6 30.49 30.56 15.96
C SER A 6 29.57 30.02 17.06
N ALA A 7 29.12 30.87 17.98
CA ALA A 7 28.16 30.52 19.03
C ALA A 7 26.73 30.33 18.49
N ALA A 8 26.33 31.13 17.49
CA ALA A 8 25.01 30.99 16.85
C ALA A 8 24.87 29.68 16.06
N LEU A 9 25.94 29.22 15.40
CA LEU A 9 25.97 27.95 14.69
C LEU A 9 26.06 26.74 15.64
N ALA A 10 26.61 26.92 16.85
CA ALA A 10 26.71 25.86 17.87
C ALA A 10 25.35 25.44 18.46
N GLY A 11 24.33 26.30 18.39
CA GLY A 11 22.97 26.04 18.88
C GLY A 11 22.01 25.42 17.85
N ALA A 12 22.41 25.33 16.58
CA ALA A 12 21.56 24.78 15.52
C ALA A 12 21.54 23.24 15.59
N GLN A 13 20.75 22.69 16.51
CA GLN A 13 20.53 21.26 16.57
C GLN A 13 19.84 20.79 15.27
N LYS A 14 20.55 20.01 14.46
CA LYS A 14 20.00 19.41 13.23
C LYS A 14 18.89 18.43 13.61
N LYS A 15 17.63 18.87 13.55
CA LYS A 15 16.46 18.01 13.75
C LYS A 15 16.37 17.02 12.59
N THR A 16 16.92 15.83 12.80
CA THR A 16 16.89 14.75 11.80
C THR A 16 15.53 14.08 11.89
N ILE A 17 14.70 14.28 10.86
CA ILE A 17 13.36 13.68 10.80
C ILE A 17 13.50 12.30 10.17
N THR A 18 13.44 11.27 11.01
CA THR A 18 13.48 9.87 10.56
C THR A 18 12.09 9.44 10.10
N TYR A 19 11.95 9.25 8.78
CA TYR A 19 10.72 8.73 8.17
C TYR A 19 10.45 7.28 8.58
N ASN A 20 9.17 6.90 8.62
CA ASN A 20 8.77 5.53 8.87
C ASN A 20 8.45 4.84 7.54
N ASP A 21 9.47 4.19 6.98
CA ASP A 21 9.40 3.49 5.69
C ASP A 21 9.00 2.02 5.80
N SER A 22 9.02 1.45 7.02
CA SER A 22 8.71 0.03 7.21
C SER A 22 7.27 -0.27 6.86
N ILE A 23 6.33 0.59 7.28
CA ILE A 23 4.90 0.42 6.96
C ILE A 23 4.61 0.58 5.47
N VAL A 24 5.26 1.55 4.81
CA VAL A 24 5.13 1.75 3.36
C VAL A 24 5.62 0.51 2.62
N ARG A 25 6.74 -0.08 3.07
CA ARG A 25 7.29 -1.30 2.48
C ARG A 25 6.35 -2.49 2.64
N TRP A 26 5.68 -2.61 3.78
CA TRP A 26 4.69 -3.66 4.02
C TRP A 26 3.48 -3.52 3.08
N PHE A 27 2.92 -2.32 2.95
CA PHE A 27 1.84 -2.05 1.98
C PHE A 27 2.27 -2.29 0.53
N ALA A 28 3.52 -1.96 0.16
CA ALA A 28 4.04 -2.22 -1.18
C ALA A 28 4.14 -3.73 -1.47
N PHE A 29 4.62 -4.54 -0.52
CA PHE A 29 4.64 -5.99 -0.67
C PHE A 29 3.23 -6.59 -0.72
N ALA A 30 2.31 -6.13 0.12
CA ALA A 30 0.91 -6.54 0.08
C ALA A 30 0.25 -6.19 -1.27
N THR A 31 0.52 -4.99 -1.79
CA THR A 31 0.08 -4.55 -3.13
C THR A 31 0.54 -5.52 -4.21
N MET A 32 1.83 -5.89 -4.21
CA MET A 32 2.37 -6.84 -5.19
C MET A 32 1.71 -8.22 -5.07
N GLY A 33 1.51 -8.72 -3.86
CA GLY A 33 0.83 -10.00 -3.62
C GLY A 33 -0.60 -10.01 -4.13
N TRP A 34 -1.38 -8.98 -3.80
CA TRP A 34 -2.77 -8.85 -4.25
C TRP A 34 -2.90 -8.52 -5.73
N ALA A 35 -1.92 -7.85 -6.35
CA ALA A 35 -1.87 -7.66 -7.79
C ALA A 35 -1.83 -9.01 -8.52
N ILE A 36 -0.95 -9.90 -8.07
CA ILE A 36 -0.81 -11.24 -8.66
C ILE A 36 -2.11 -12.02 -8.49
N VAL A 37 -2.66 -12.06 -7.27
CA VAL A 37 -3.92 -12.78 -6.99
C VAL A 37 -5.08 -12.20 -7.81
N GLY A 38 -5.27 -10.88 -7.81
CA GLY A 38 -6.34 -10.20 -8.53
C GLY A 38 -6.28 -10.44 -10.04
N MET A 39 -5.09 -10.34 -10.63
CA MET A 39 -4.88 -10.59 -12.06
C MET A 39 -5.09 -12.06 -12.42
N LEU A 40 -4.59 -13.01 -11.61
CA LEU A 40 -4.80 -14.44 -11.84
C LEU A 40 -6.29 -14.81 -11.82
N VAL A 41 -7.05 -14.32 -10.82
CA VAL A 41 -8.51 -14.52 -10.77
C VAL A 41 -9.18 -13.89 -11.99
N GLY A 42 -8.71 -12.72 -12.45
CA GLY A 42 -9.19 -12.08 -13.67
C GLY A 42 -9.00 -12.93 -14.92
N VAL A 43 -7.85 -13.60 -15.05
CA VAL A 43 -7.58 -14.54 -16.15
C VAL A 43 -8.51 -15.76 -16.07
N VAL A 44 -8.77 -16.30 -14.88
CA VAL A 44 -9.73 -17.40 -14.71
C VAL A 44 -11.15 -16.98 -15.11
N VAL A 45 -11.58 -15.78 -14.72
CA VAL A 45 -12.86 -15.20 -15.11
C VAL A 45 -12.95 -15.00 -16.63
N ALA A 46 -11.88 -14.55 -17.27
CA ALA A 46 -11.80 -14.41 -18.72
C ALA A 46 -11.87 -15.77 -19.44
N LEU A 47 -11.22 -16.81 -18.90
CA LEU A 47 -11.30 -18.18 -19.43
C LEU A 47 -12.71 -18.75 -19.33
N GLN A 48 -13.45 -18.46 -18.26
CA GLN A 48 -14.84 -18.88 -18.10
C GLN A 48 -15.80 -18.20 -19.08
N LEU A 49 -15.44 -17.00 -19.58
CA LEU A 49 -16.16 -16.33 -20.66
C LEU A 49 -15.84 -16.94 -22.03
N ALA A 50 -14.59 -17.33 -22.27
CA ALA A 50 -14.17 -17.94 -23.53
C ALA A 50 -14.64 -19.40 -23.68
N PHE A 51 -14.61 -20.17 -22.60
CA PHE A 51 -14.97 -21.59 -22.57
C PHE A 51 -15.98 -21.86 -21.47
N TRP A 52 -17.23 -22.15 -21.86
CA TRP A 52 -18.32 -22.36 -20.89
C TRP A 52 -18.05 -23.57 -19.98
N GLN A 53 -17.36 -24.60 -20.45
CA GLN A 53 -16.99 -25.79 -19.69
C GLN A 53 -15.96 -25.52 -18.57
N ALA A 54 -15.28 -24.37 -18.59
CA ALA A 54 -14.33 -23.99 -17.54
C ALA A 54 -15.02 -23.52 -16.23
N ASN A 55 -16.37 -23.51 -16.19
CA ASN A 55 -17.13 -23.22 -14.98
C ASN A 55 -17.19 -24.43 -14.06
N VAL A 56 -16.51 -24.35 -12.90
CA VAL A 56 -16.47 -25.44 -11.93
C VAL A 56 -17.41 -25.14 -10.76
N HIS A 57 -18.50 -25.90 -10.65
CA HIS A 57 -19.48 -25.73 -9.59
C HIS A 57 -19.03 -26.37 -8.26
N PRO A 58 -19.43 -25.85 -7.09
CA PRO A 58 -20.25 -24.65 -6.86
C PRO A 58 -19.47 -23.36 -6.53
N TRP A 59 -18.18 -23.46 -6.18
CA TRP A 59 -17.40 -22.32 -5.67
C TRP A 59 -16.72 -21.51 -6.78
N LEU A 60 -16.26 -22.18 -7.84
CA LEU A 60 -15.55 -21.55 -8.95
C LEU A 60 -16.48 -21.27 -10.15
N ASN A 61 -17.70 -20.83 -9.88
CA ASN A 61 -18.60 -20.35 -10.92
C ASN A 61 -18.36 -18.86 -11.18
N PHE A 62 -18.42 -18.49 -12.45
CA PHE A 62 -18.30 -17.11 -12.93
C PHE A 62 -19.08 -16.06 -12.13
N GLY A 63 -20.32 -16.36 -11.71
CA GLY A 63 -21.14 -15.45 -10.92
C GLY A 63 -20.54 -15.08 -9.55
N ARG A 64 -19.67 -15.93 -8.98
CA ARG A 64 -18.98 -15.70 -7.69
C ARG A 64 -17.55 -15.23 -7.85
N LEU A 65 -16.82 -15.72 -8.87
CA LEU A 65 -15.46 -15.25 -9.13
C LEU A 65 -15.43 -13.79 -9.58
N ARG A 66 -16.46 -13.29 -10.27
CA ARG A 66 -16.45 -11.91 -10.78
C ARG A 66 -16.47 -10.88 -9.63
N PRO A 67 -17.39 -10.95 -8.65
CA PRO A 67 -17.32 -10.10 -7.46
C PRO A 67 -16.04 -10.28 -6.65
N LEU A 68 -15.50 -11.51 -6.57
CA LEU A 68 -14.23 -11.78 -5.91
C LEU A 68 -13.06 -11.07 -6.61
N HIS A 69 -12.97 -11.16 -7.94
CA HIS A 69 -11.95 -10.51 -8.75
C HIS A 69 -11.99 -9.00 -8.56
N THR A 70 -13.16 -8.37 -8.72
CA THR A 70 -13.28 -6.92 -8.60
C THR A 70 -12.97 -6.44 -7.19
N ASN A 71 -13.40 -7.16 -6.15
CA ASN A 71 -13.07 -6.81 -4.77
C ASN A 71 -11.57 -6.96 -4.48
N ALA A 72 -10.94 -8.03 -4.97
CA ALA A 72 -9.51 -8.24 -4.84
C ALA A 72 -8.70 -7.15 -5.57
N VAL A 73 -9.09 -6.77 -6.78
CA VAL A 73 -8.39 -5.74 -7.55
C VAL A 73 -8.61 -4.34 -6.97
N ILE A 74 -9.83 -3.97 -6.60
CA ILE A 74 -10.13 -2.62 -6.11
C ILE A 74 -9.65 -2.43 -4.68
N PHE A 75 -10.11 -3.27 -3.75
CA PHE A 75 -9.82 -3.05 -2.33
C PHE A 75 -8.46 -3.59 -1.94
N ALA A 76 -8.10 -4.78 -2.40
CA ALA A 76 -6.87 -5.41 -1.96
C ALA A 76 -5.65 -4.97 -2.79
N PHE A 77 -5.77 -4.76 -4.10
CA PHE A 77 -4.65 -4.24 -4.89
C PHE A 77 -4.58 -2.71 -4.87
N VAL A 78 -5.59 -2.03 -5.42
CA VAL A 78 -5.58 -0.55 -5.52
C VAL A 78 -5.64 0.10 -4.13
N GLY A 79 -6.41 -0.45 -3.19
CA GLY A 79 -6.44 0.06 -1.81
C GLY A 79 -5.08 0.04 -1.14
N ASN A 80 -4.36 -1.09 -1.16
CA ASN A 80 -3.00 -1.18 -0.60
C ASN A 80 -2.01 -0.24 -1.33
N MET A 81 -2.15 -0.09 -2.65
CA MET A 81 -1.32 0.84 -3.44
C MET A 81 -1.55 2.30 -3.00
N MET A 82 -2.80 2.68 -2.78
CA MET A 82 -3.18 4.01 -2.30
C MET A 82 -2.63 4.27 -0.91
N PHE A 83 -2.73 3.32 0.03
CA PHE A 83 -2.15 3.46 1.37
C PHE A 83 -0.61 3.62 1.33
N ALA A 84 0.08 2.80 0.53
CA ALA A 84 1.52 2.97 0.31
C ALA A 84 1.85 4.36 -0.24
N GLY A 85 1.11 4.81 -1.27
CA GLY A 85 1.30 6.11 -1.91
C GLY A 85 1.06 7.29 -0.97
N VAL A 86 -0.02 7.27 -0.19
CA VAL A 86 -0.36 8.34 0.76
C VAL A 86 0.65 8.38 1.91
N TYR A 87 0.97 7.25 2.54
CA TYR A 87 1.97 7.22 3.61
C TYR A 87 3.36 7.58 3.14
N TYR A 88 3.71 7.22 1.90
CA TYR A 88 4.97 7.65 1.32
C TYR A 88 4.95 9.17 1.09
N SER A 89 4.03 9.66 0.25
CA SER A 89 3.99 11.06 -0.21
C SER A 89 3.82 12.07 0.93
N THR A 90 2.89 11.84 1.86
CA THR A 90 2.61 12.78 2.97
C THR A 90 3.85 13.05 3.82
N GLN A 91 4.64 12.01 4.14
CA GLN A 91 5.88 12.15 4.90
C GLN A 91 6.90 13.05 4.18
N ARG A 92 7.07 12.90 2.85
CA ARG A 92 8.07 13.66 2.08
C ARG A 92 7.62 15.09 1.80
N LEU A 93 6.33 15.28 1.52
CA LEU A 93 5.76 16.59 1.22
C LEU A 93 5.75 17.50 2.44
N LEU A 94 5.32 16.98 3.59
CA LEU A 94 5.26 17.73 4.84
C LEU A 94 6.59 17.74 5.61
N LYS A 95 7.58 16.96 5.14
CA LYS A 95 8.85 16.71 5.83
C LYS A 95 8.63 16.35 7.30
N ALA A 96 7.59 15.55 7.58
CA ALA A 96 7.18 15.19 8.93
C ALA A 96 7.01 13.68 9.05
N ARG A 97 7.30 13.14 10.24
CA ARG A 97 7.04 11.72 10.54
C ARG A 97 5.52 11.50 10.64
N LEU A 98 5.08 10.29 10.27
CA LEU A 98 3.71 9.82 10.48
C LEU A 98 3.25 10.07 11.93
N ALA A 99 2.03 10.57 12.08
CA ALA A 99 1.51 11.04 13.38
C ALA A 99 1.37 9.91 14.43
N SER A 100 1.08 8.69 14.00
CA SER A 100 0.97 7.53 14.91
C SER A 100 1.35 6.24 14.20
N ASP A 101 2.39 5.57 14.73
CA ASP A 101 2.83 4.26 14.25
C ASP A 101 1.82 3.14 14.57
N VAL A 102 0.96 3.33 15.58
CA VAL A 102 -0.09 2.37 15.95
C VAL A 102 -1.24 2.43 14.95
N LEU A 103 -1.66 3.64 14.57
CA LEU A 103 -2.77 3.82 13.63
C LEU A 103 -2.42 3.27 12.24
N SER A 104 -1.18 3.47 11.79
CA SER A 104 -0.72 2.91 10.52
C SER A 104 -0.64 1.37 10.54
N LYS A 105 -0.37 0.76 11.70
CA LYS A 105 -0.46 -0.71 11.85
C LYS A 105 -1.90 -1.20 11.84
N ILE A 106 -2.83 -0.48 12.48
CA ILE A 106 -4.27 -0.82 12.44
C ILE A 106 -4.77 -0.83 11.00
N HIS A 107 -4.42 0.17 10.18
CA HIS A 107 -4.81 0.17 8.76
C HIS A 107 -4.19 -0.95 7.92
N PHE A 108 -3.06 -1.53 8.36
CA PHE A 108 -2.43 -2.64 7.64
C PHE A 108 -3.04 -4.00 8.02
N TRP A 109 -3.47 -4.15 9.27
CA TRP A 109 -4.02 -5.41 9.81
C TRP A 109 -5.55 -5.48 9.83
N GLY A 110 -6.24 -4.35 9.71
CA GLY A 110 -7.70 -4.24 9.63
C GLY A 110 -8.19 -4.42 8.20
#